data_AF-A0A356HXM0-F1
#
_entry.id   AF-A0A356HXM0-F1
#
_cell.length_a   1.000
_cell.length_b   1.000
_cell.length_c   1.000
_cell.angle_alpha   90.00
_cell.angle_beta   90.00
_cell.angle_gamma   90.00
#
_symmetry.space_group_name_H-M   'P 1'
#
loop_
_entity.id
_entity.type
_entity.pdbx_description
1 polymer ?
#
loop_
_entity_poly.entity_id
_entity_poly.type
_entity_poly.pdbx_seq_one_letter_code
_entity_poly.pdbx_strand_id
1 'polypeptide(L)'
;MKAKQFLHLIPLVSLLLLAAVILSEDRYVGDNNRCISCHQDVYKKAQNSRYRHTVVLEKCSQCHLLQEMKKGDAKEVSFSSYKTRYVFAQRDLSKGGYNVDVIVRDKAGLANTSTVPLVPANVKTVRNDRILPSIKNVKIGDIRQTGFINIDISWGTDRPAVSQIEYGTSPQYGRRTYAGNVFLKEHMLTLSGLAKNSTYHFRITAKDVFGHTAMSEDYTLDTANPLPLSAKAAQTSALGENAVEGRPNVNSIKFYRIEDKGDIFADISINKPSNIIVRFTEDVSQKEDVNHGYGFLSPRAKGIDVCVKCHPQNVSHPVGIKVKGAGIKLPKFLPTIEDNVMTCATCHEPHGGNLRFMTRKDFKRDVCAECHMEESFD
;
A
#
# COMPACT_ATOMS: atom_id res chain seq x y z
N MET A 1 49.62 -90.01 -0.55
CA MET A 1 48.17 -89.96 -0.27
C MET A 1 47.93 -89.33 1.09
N LYS A 2 47.53 -88.06 1.12
CA LYS A 2 46.70 -87.36 2.14
C LYS A 2 46.82 -85.87 1.86
N ALA A 3 45.70 -85.25 1.47
CA ALA A 3 45.59 -83.83 1.20
C ALA A 3 45.07 -83.10 2.45
N LYS A 4 45.66 -81.93 2.74
CA LYS A 4 45.21 -80.90 3.70
C LYS A 4 44.66 -79.71 2.89
N GLN A 5 43.46 -79.25 3.25
CA GLN A 5 43.11 -77.88 3.74
C GLN A 5 43.90 -76.66 3.19
N PHE A 6 43.37 -75.45 2.94
CA PHE A 6 42.16 -74.72 3.36
C PHE A 6 42.06 -73.37 2.57
N LEU A 7 40.98 -72.61 2.81
CA LEU A 7 40.66 -71.17 2.57
C LEU A 7 39.84 -70.87 1.28
N HIS A 8 38.50 -70.79 1.38
CA HIS A 8 37.64 -69.69 1.89
C HIS A 8 37.50 -68.49 0.95
N LEU A 9 36.32 -68.35 0.32
CA LEU A 9 35.70 -67.06 0.05
C LEU A 9 34.18 -67.19 -0.17
N ILE A 10 33.45 -66.43 0.67
CA ILE A 10 32.09 -65.83 0.51
C ILE A 10 30.85 -66.73 0.72
N PRO A 11 30.04 -66.49 1.78
CA PRO A 11 28.60 -66.76 1.76
C PRO A 11 27.84 -65.52 1.23
N LEU A 12 26.90 -65.59 0.28
CA LEU A 12 25.55 -66.20 0.24
C LEU A 12 24.48 -65.41 1.05
N VAL A 13 23.31 -65.30 0.42
CA VAL A 13 21.95 -64.98 0.95
C VAL A 13 21.60 -63.47 0.97
N SER A 14 20.93 -62.92 -0.05
CA SER A 14 19.49 -63.01 -0.46
C SER A 14 18.50 -62.20 0.38
N LEU A 15 17.79 -61.33 -0.36
CA LEU A 15 16.38 -60.90 -0.22
C LEU A 15 15.97 -60.02 0.98
N LEU A 16 15.66 -58.74 0.70
CA LEU A 16 14.29 -58.22 0.76
C LEU A 16 14.19 -56.82 0.13
N LEU A 17 13.35 -56.69 -0.90
CA LEU A 17 12.81 -55.42 -1.36
C LEU A 17 11.89 -54.86 -0.25
N LEU A 18 12.11 -53.62 0.19
CA LEU A 18 11.04 -52.73 0.61
C LEU A 18 11.45 -51.28 0.35
N ALA A 19 10.51 -50.51 -0.20
CA ALA A 19 10.69 -49.19 -0.77
C ALA A 19 11.34 -48.16 0.17
N ALA A 20 12.33 -47.43 -0.36
CA ALA A 20 12.77 -46.14 0.18
C ALA A 20 12.66 -45.08 -0.93
N VAL A 21 11.42 -44.75 -1.31
CA VAL A 21 11.09 -43.47 -1.95
C VAL A 21 10.25 -42.68 -0.93
N ILE A 22 10.91 -42.23 0.12
CA ILE A 22 10.54 -41.09 0.97
C ILE A 22 11.91 -40.61 1.45
N LEU A 23 12.44 -39.49 0.95
CA LEU A 23 12.30 -38.19 1.60
C LEU A 23 12.20 -37.10 0.52
N SER A 24 10.97 -36.86 0.07
CA SER A 24 10.59 -35.55 -0.41
C SER A 24 10.48 -34.61 0.79
N GLU A 25 11.13 -33.44 0.67
CA GLU A 25 10.81 -32.21 1.40
C GLU A 25 10.98 -32.20 2.94
N ASP A 26 12.23 -32.06 3.40
CA ASP A 26 12.47 -31.22 4.59
C ASP A 26 12.31 -29.75 4.18
N ARG A 27 11.06 -29.35 3.95
CA ARG A 27 10.70 -27.93 3.96
C ARG A 27 10.80 -27.47 5.40
N TYR A 28 11.59 -26.42 5.64
CA TYR A 28 11.84 -25.78 6.92
C TYR A 28 10.53 -25.34 7.61
N VAL A 29 9.85 -26.27 8.27
CA VAL A 29 8.76 -26.00 9.20
C VAL A 29 9.45 -25.74 10.53
N GLY A 30 9.46 -24.48 10.96
CA GLY A 30 10.04 -24.11 12.26
C GLY A 30 9.49 -25.03 13.35
N ASP A 31 10.36 -25.88 13.90
CA ASP A 31 10.04 -26.84 14.95
C ASP A 31 9.51 -26.09 16.18
N ASN A 32 8.21 -26.20 16.46
CA ASN A 32 7.60 -25.50 17.60
C ASN A 32 8.20 -25.92 18.94
N ASN A 33 8.81 -27.11 19.03
CA ASN A 33 9.50 -27.50 20.24
C ASN A 33 10.64 -26.54 20.59
N ARG A 34 11.27 -25.93 19.58
CA ARG A 34 12.29 -24.88 19.77
C ARG A 34 11.70 -23.56 20.25
N CYS A 35 10.50 -23.20 19.80
CA CYS A 35 9.82 -22.01 20.32
C CYS A 35 9.36 -22.23 21.77
N ILE A 36 8.77 -23.39 22.04
CA ILE A 36 8.21 -23.74 23.36
C ILE A 36 9.33 -23.87 24.40
N SER A 37 10.50 -24.39 24.04
CA SER A 37 11.61 -24.55 24.99
C SER A 37 12.02 -23.23 25.64
N CYS A 38 11.99 -22.12 24.90
CA CYS A 38 12.31 -20.78 25.40
C CYS A 38 11.08 -19.95 25.83
N HIS A 39 9.90 -20.23 25.28
CA HIS A 39 8.65 -19.49 25.55
C HIS A 39 7.59 -20.31 26.31
N GLN A 40 8.03 -21.13 27.27
CA GLN A 40 7.18 -22.05 28.01
C GLN A 40 6.01 -21.36 28.71
N ASP A 41 6.23 -20.17 29.28
CA ASP A 41 5.19 -19.46 30.04
C ASP A 41 4.04 -19.01 29.13
N VAL A 42 4.38 -18.52 27.94
CA VAL A 42 3.39 -18.13 26.92
C VAL A 42 2.59 -19.34 26.49
N TYR A 43 3.27 -20.46 26.22
CA TYR A 43 2.63 -21.72 25.84
C TYR A 43 1.71 -22.26 26.94
N LYS A 44 2.18 -22.33 28.19
CA LYS A 44 1.37 -22.78 29.34
C LYS A 44 0.16 -21.88 29.55
N LYS A 45 0.30 -20.56 29.43
CA LYS A 45 -0.81 -19.62 29.54
C LYS A 45 -1.85 -19.84 28.43
N ALA A 46 -1.41 -20.03 27.19
CA ALA A 46 -2.28 -20.36 26.08
C ALA A 46 -3.02 -21.68 26.32
N GLN A 47 -2.33 -22.72 26.78
CA GLN A 47 -2.93 -24.01 27.10
C GLN A 47 -3.97 -23.92 28.22
N ASN A 48 -3.75 -23.09 29.23
CA ASN A 48 -4.66 -22.95 30.36
C ASN A 48 -5.85 -22.02 30.11
N SER A 49 -5.87 -21.32 28.97
CA SER A 49 -6.96 -20.41 28.62
C SER A 49 -8.23 -21.19 28.21
N ARG A 50 -9.40 -20.71 28.61
CA ARG A 50 -10.68 -21.37 28.30
C ARG A 50 -10.98 -21.41 26.80
N TYR A 51 -10.75 -20.29 26.11
CA TYR A 51 -10.88 -20.17 24.66
C TYR A 51 -9.49 -20.00 24.06
N ARG A 52 -9.13 -20.84 23.10
CA ARG A 52 -7.77 -20.94 22.59
C ARG A 52 -7.76 -20.87 21.08
N HIS A 53 -6.74 -20.23 20.53
CA HIS A 53 -6.52 -20.22 19.09
C HIS A 53 -5.76 -21.50 18.71
N THR A 54 -6.36 -22.37 17.89
CA THR A 54 -5.79 -23.70 17.57
C THR A 54 -4.40 -23.61 16.94
N VAL A 55 -4.17 -22.63 16.08
CA VAL A 55 -2.87 -22.35 15.42
C VAL A 55 -1.75 -22.03 16.43
N VAL A 56 -2.06 -21.53 17.63
CA VAL A 56 -1.05 -21.12 18.62
C VAL A 56 -0.44 -22.30 19.37
N LEU A 57 -1.10 -23.46 19.36
CA LEU A 57 -0.59 -24.66 20.03
C LEU A 57 0.56 -25.30 19.25
N GLU A 58 0.53 -25.21 17.92
CA GLU A 58 1.38 -26.03 17.05
C GLU A 58 1.99 -25.26 15.88
N LYS A 59 1.81 -23.94 15.76
CA LYS A 59 2.30 -23.19 14.59
C LYS A 59 2.72 -21.76 14.96
N CYS A 60 3.55 -21.62 16.00
CA CYS A 60 4.05 -20.32 16.48
C CYS A 60 4.69 -19.48 15.37
N SER A 61 5.45 -20.14 14.48
CA SER A 61 6.15 -19.51 13.37
C SER A 61 5.23 -18.83 12.36
N GLN A 62 3.98 -19.28 12.21
CA GLN A 62 3.04 -18.69 11.26
C GLN A 62 2.63 -17.26 11.60
N CYS A 63 2.63 -16.91 12.89
CA CYS A 63 2.18 -15.61 13.36
C CYS A 63 3.31 -14.68 13.78
N HIS A 64 4.49 -15.22 14.08
CA HIS A 64 5.60 -14.44 14.65
C HIS A 64 6.82 -14.34 13.74
N LEU A 65 7.09 -15.39 12.95
CA LEU A 65 8.31 -15.49 12.17
C LEU A 65 8.09 -15.11 10.73
N LEU A 66 9.18 -14.63 10.15
CA LEU A 66 9.30 -14.38 8.74
C LEU A 66 9.48 -15.73 8.03
N GLN A 67 8.43 -16.21 7.37
CA GLN A 67 8.58 -17.24 6.35
C GLN A 67 9.06 -16.56 5.06
N GLU A 68 9.69 -17.29 4.12
CA GLU A 68 9.94 -16.76 2.78
C GLU A 68 8.63 -16.18 2.23
N MET A 69 8.53 -14.85 2.20
CA MET A 69 7.30 -14.19 1.84
C MET A 69 7.10 -14.39 0.35
N LYS A 70 6.04 -15.12 -0.02
CA LYS A 70 5.57 -15.14 -1.40
C LYS A 70 5.25 -13.71 -1.81
N LYS A 71 5.55 -13.39 -3.07
CA LYS A 71 5.48 -12.09 -3.77
C LYS A 71 4.15 -11.28 -3.64
N GLY A 72 3.18 -11.73 -2.85
CA GLY A 72 1.82 -11.20 -2.70
C GLY A 72 1.48 -10.55 -1.34
N ASP A 73 2.36 -10.55 -0.35
CA ASP A 73 2.14 -9.84 0.94
C ASP A 73 2.51 -8.34 0.86
N ALA A 74 2.90 -7.86 -0.33
CA ALA A 74 3.36 -6.51 -0.54
C ALA A 74 2.20 -5.53 -0.76
N LYS A 75 2.27 -4.35 -0.14
CA LYS A 75 1.30 -3.28 -0.40
C LYS A 75 1.60 -2.68 -1.77
N GLU A 76 0.61 -2.71 -2.67
CA GLU A 76 0.78 -2.25 -4.04
C GLU A 76 -0.06 -1.00 -4.33
N VAL A 77 0.53 -0.05 -5.03
CA VAL A 77 -0.16 1.13 -5.58
C VAL A 77 0.13 1.19 -7.06
N SER A 78 -0.91 1.22 -7.88
CA SER A 78 -0.80 1.26 -9.34
C SER A 78 -1.39 2.54 -9.92
N PHE A 79 -0.71 3.12 -10.91
CA PHE A 79 -1.21 4.24 -11.70
C PHE A 79 -1.16 3.90 -13.18
N SER A 80 -2.33 3.90 -13.83
CA SER A 80 -2.49 3.50 -15.24
C SER A 80 -2.18 4.61 -16.24
N SER A 81 -2.18 5.88 -15.81
CA SER A 81 -1.81 7.00 -16.66
C SER A 81 -0.37 6.88 -17.13
N TYR A 82 -0.01 7.46 -18.27
CA TYR A 82 1.38 7.50 -18.74
C TYR A 82 1.97 8.87 -18.45
N LYS A 83 2.91 8.96 -17.50
CA LYS A 83 3.53 10.20 -17.04
C LYS A 83 5.03 10.00 -16.83
N THR A 84 5.79 11.09 -16.83
CA THR A 84 7.23 11.10 -16.51
C THR A 84 7.50 11.35 -15.04
N ARG A 85 6.48 11.69 -14.24
CA ARG A 85 6.60 11.94 -12.81
C ARG A 85 5.35 11.53 -12.06
N TYR A 86 5.56 10.95 -10.87
CA TYR A 86 4.51 10.59 -9.92
C TYR A 86 4.89 11.10 -8.55
N VAL A 87 4.04 11.98 -8.01
CA VAL A 87 4.11 12.36 -6.61
C VAL A 87 2.81 11.92 -5.95
N PHE A 88 2.87 11.11 -4.89
CA PHE A 88 1.66 10.62 -4.23
C PHE A 88 1.91 10.31 -2.75
N ALA A 89 0.85 10.35 -1.95
CA ALA A 89 0.89 9.99 -0.54
C ALA A 89 0.72 8.48 -0.36
N GLN A 90 1.71 7.84 0.24
CA GLN A 90 1.67 6.47 0.71
C GLN A 90 1.28 6.44 2.19
N ARG A 91 0.20 5.71 2.48
CA ARG A 91 -0.37 5.56 3.83
C ARG A 91 -0.09 4.18 4.41
N ASP A 92 -0.35 4.02 5.69
CA ASP A 92 -0.36 2.75 6.43
C ASP A 92 0.90 1.89 6.28
N LEU A 93 2.07 2.52 6.19
CA LEU A 93 3.34 1.82 6.35
C LEU A 93 3.65 1.67 7.85
N SER A 94 4.03 0.46 8.25
CA SER A 94 4.66 0.21 9.56
C SER A 94 6.01 0.93 9.65
N LYS A 95 6.62 1.08 10.83
CA LYS A 95 7.97 1.67 10.94
C LYS A 95 9.10 0.74 10.45
N GLY A 96 8.80 -0.52 10.14
CA GLY A 96 9.77 -1.50 9.65
C GLY A 96 10.41 -1.08 8.33
N GLY A 97 11.54 -1.70 7.96
CA GLY A 97 12.14 -1.48 6.65
C GLY A 97 11.24 -2.03 5.54
N TYR A 98 11.39 -1.51 4.33
CA TYR A 98 10.72 -1.95 3.11
C TYR A 98 11.71 -1.96 1.94
N ASN A 99 11.62 -2.96 1.09
CA ASN A 99 12.13 -2.93 -0.27
C ASN A 99 11.00 -2.43 -1.19
N VAL A 100 11.22 -1.29 -1.83
CA VAL A 100 10.22 -0.66 -2.69
C VAL A 100 10.59 -0.88 -4.15
N ASP A 101 9.82 -1.74 -4.82
CA ASP A 101 9.95 -1.96 -6.26
C ASP A 101 9.08 -0.95 -7.01
N VAL A 102 9.70 -0.15 -7.87
CA VAL A 102 9.03 0.72 -8.83
C VAL A 102 9.12 0.08 -10.19
N ILE A 103 8.02 -0.50 -10.63
CA ILE A 103 7.88 -1.14 -11.94
C ILE A 103 7.29 -0.10 -12.88
N VAL A 104 8.06 0.26 -13.91
CA VAL A 104 7.62 1.21 -14.95
C VAL A 104 7.35 0.45 -16.24
N ARG A 105 6.27 0.80 -16.95
CA ARG A 105 5.96 0.22 -18.27
C ARG A 105 5.48 1.29 -19.24
N ASP A 106 6.00 1.27 -20.46
CA ASP A 106 5.60 2.19 -21.53
C ASP A 106 4.41 1.65 -22.36
N LYS A 107 3.92 2.43 -23.32
CA LYS A 107 2.79 2.04 -24.17
C LYS A 107 3.11 0.87 -25.10
N ALA A 108 4.40 0.68 -25.43
CA ALA A 108 4.87 -0.45 -26.24
C ALA A 108 5.01 -1.75 -25.41
N GLY A 109 4.78 -1.67 -24.10
CA GLY A 109 4.86 -2.81 -23.19
C GLY A 109 6.27 -3.09 -22.64
N LEU A 110 7.28 -2.30 -23.02
CA LEU A 110 8.61 -2.41 -22.44
C LEU A 110 8.55 -1.99 -20.98
N ALA A 111 9.20 -2.75 -20.11
CA ALA A 111 9.18 -2.52 -18.68
C ALA A 111 10.58 -2.55 -18.07
N ASN A 112 10.71 -1.88 -16.93
CA ASN A 112 11.89 -1.94 -16.07
C ASN A 112 11.45 -1.86 -14.61
N THR A 113 12.29 -2.36 -13.71
CA THR A 113 12.04 -2.31 -12.26
C THR A 113 13.24 -1.70 -11.56
N SER A 114 12.99 -0.79 -10.63
CA SER A 114 14.02 -0.23 -9.76
C SER A 114 13.63 -0.46 -8.31
N THR A 115 14.54 -1.00 -7.51
CA THR A 115 14.30 -1.32 -6.11
C THR A 115 15.11 -0.40 -5.22
N VAL A 116 14.48 0.20 -4.21
CA VAL A 116 15.15 1.02 -3.20
C VAL A 116 14.70 0.64 -1.79
N PRO A 117 15.60 0.68 -0.79
CA PRO A 117 15.21 0.51 0.60
C PRO A 117 14.47 1.75 1.10
N LEU A 118 13.47 1.53 1.96
CA LEU A 118 12.72 2.56 2.65
C LEU A 118 12.58 2.15 4.11
N VAL A 119 13.13 2.94 5.03
CA VAL A 119 12.81 2.83 6.46
C VAL A 119 11.94 4.03 6.80
N PRO A 120 10.61 3.87 6.95
CA PRO A 120 9.68 4.96 7.24
C PRO A 120 10.17 5.84 8.39
N ALA A 121 10.67 5.28 9.49
CA ALA A 121 11.18 6.07 10.62
C ALA A 121 12.27 7.09 10.22
N ASN A 122 13.10 6.78 9.23
CA ASN A 122 14.25 7.59 8.82
C ASN A 122 13.95 8.58 7.67
N VAL A 123 12.70 8.59 7.19
CA VAL A 123 12.28 9.50 6.12
C VAL A 123 12.36 10.94 6.60
N LYS A 124 13.10 11.78 5.86
CA LYS A 124 13.27 13.21 6.16
C LYS A 124 11.92 13.94 6.13
N THR A 125 11.71 14.82 7.09
CA THR A 125 10.54 15.70 7.15
C THR A 125 10.86 17.02 6.47
N VAL A 126 9.97 17.45 5.57
CA VAL A 126 10.00 18.74 4.89
C VAL A 126 9.02 19.67 5.59
N ARG A 127 9.50 20.87 5.93
CA ARG A 127 8.70 21.92 6.58
C ARG A 127 7.62 22.43 5.62
N ASN A 128 6.43 22.70 6.16
CA ASN A 128 5.38 23.36 5.39
C ASN A 128 5.66 24.87 5.29
N ASP A 129 5.88 25.37 4.07
CA ASP A 129 6.31 26.75 3.81
C ASP A 129 5.16 27.76 3.64
N ARG A 130 3.88 27.34 3.78
CA ARG A 130 2.68 28.20 3.66
C ARG A 130 2.50 28.92 2.31
N ILE A 131 3.28 28.56 1.29
CA ILE A 131 3.20 29.17 -0.04
C ILE A 131 2.09 28.48 -0.85
N LEU A 132 1.11 29.28 -1.30
CA LEU A 132 0.04 28.83 -2.19
C LEU A 132 0.60 28.44 -3.56
N PRO A 133 0.08 27.38 -4.22
CA PRO A 133 0.44 27.08 -5.60
C PRO A 133 -0.06 28.20 -6.53
N SER A 134 0.63 28.43 -7.64
CA SER A 134 0.15 29.32 -8.72
C SER A 134 -0.24 28.51 -9.95
N ILE A 135 -1.41 28.83 -10.52
CA ILE A 135 -1.92 28.23 -11.77
C ILE A 135 -1.50 29.12 -12.93
N LYS A 136 -0.91 28.54 -13.97
CA LYS A 136 -0.32 29.27 -15.11
C LYS A 136 -0.62 28.55 -16.42
N ASN A 137 -0.45 29.25 -17.53
CA ASN A 137 -0.52 28.67 -18.88
C ASN A 137 -1.81 27.89 -19.15
N VAL A 138 -2.95 28.41 -18.71
CA VAL A 138 -4.25 27.79 -18.97
C VAL A 138 -4.51 27.83 -20.48
N LYS A 139 -4.78 26.66 -21.06
CA LYS A 139 -5.06 26.48 -22.49
C LYS A 139 -6.36 25.69 -22.63
N ILE A 140 -7.29 26.29 -23.36
CA ILE A 140 -8.54 25.66 -23.77
C ILE A 140 -8.29 25.04 -25.14
N GLY A 141 -8.44 23.72 -25.23
CA GLY A 141 -8.30 22.97 -26.47
C GLY A 141 -9.54 23.04 -27.35
N ASP A 142 -9.49 22.34 -28.47
CA ASP A 142 -10.59 22.28 -29.43
C ASP A 142 -11.86 21.68 -28.80
N ILE A 143 -12.99 22.32 -29.09
CA ILE A 143 -14.32 21.82 -28.72
C ILE A 143 -14.70 20.71 -29.70
N ARG A 144 -14.79 19.48 -29.23
CA ARG A 144 -15.01 18.29 -30.07
C ARG A 144 -16.38 17.70 -29.84
N GLN A 145 -17.05 17.30 -30.92
CA GLN A 145 -18.33 16.60 -30.86
C GLN A 145 -18.17 15.11 -31.18
N THR A 146 -18.40 14.27 -30.17
CA THR A 146 -18.30 12.79 -30.23
C THR A 146 -19.60 12.13 -29.77
N GLY A 147 -20.74 12.73 -30.14
CA GLY A 147 -22.05 12.48 -29.53
C GLY A 147 -22.42 13.58 -28.52
N PHE A 148 -21.53 13.85 -27.57
CA PHE A 148 -21.59 15.01 -26.68
C PHE A 148 -20.43 15.98 -26.96
N ILE A 149 -20.52 17.19 -26.42
CA ILE A 149 -19.44 18.16 -26.49
C ILE A 149 -18.39 17.82 -25.42
N ASN A 150 -17.14 17.76 -25.85
CA ASN A 150 -15.96 17.52 -25.02
C ASN A 150 -14.89 18.58 -25.27
N ILE A 151 -14.21 19.01 -24.21
CA ILE A 151 -13.18 20.05 -24.28
C ILE A 151 -12.01 19.63 -23.40
N ASP A 152 -10.80 19.60 -23.95
CA ASP A 152 -9.59 19.41 -23.16
C ASP A 152 -9.09 20.74 -22.65
N ILE A 153 -8.81 20.82 -21.36
CA ILE A 153 -8.24 22.02 -20.73
C ILE A 153 -6.92 21.59 -20.10
N SER A 154 -5.84 22.32 -20.40
CA SER A 154 -4.51 22.08 -19.83
C SER A 154 -3.96 23.31 -19.14
N TRP A 155 -3.15 23.11 -18.10
CA TRP A 155 -2.50 24.18 -17.34
C TRP A 155 -1.27 23.65 -16.61
N GLY A 156 -0.41 24.59 -16.22
CA GLY A 156 0.74 24.35 -15.36
C GLY A 156 0.52 24.84 -13.94
N THR A 157 1.22 24.23 -12.98
CA THR A 157 1.39 24.71 -11.62
C THR A 157 2.88 24.79 -11.28
N ASP A 158 3.27 25.82 -10.53
CA ASP A 158 4.66 25.98 -10.06
C ASP A 158 5.10 24.89 -9.07
N ARG A 159 4.13 24.25 -8.41
CA ARG A 159 4.33 23.18 -7.42
C ARG A 159 3.50 21.93 -7.78
N PRO A 160 3.95 20.72 -7.40
CA PRO A 160 3.14 19.52 -7.56
C PRO A 160 1.80 19.67 -6.82
N ALA A 161 0.71 19.58 -7.58
CA ALA A 161 -0.65 19.73 -7.09
C ALA A 161 -1.56 18.63 -7.63
N VAL A 162 -2.61 18.29 -6.90
CA VAL A 162 -3.80 17.66 -7.50
C VAL A 162 -4.74 18.78 -7.92
N SER A 163 -5.45 18.60 -9.03
CA SER A 163 -6.26 19.69 -9.58
C SER A 163 -7.57 19.19 -10.15
N GLN A 164 -8.60 20.01 -10.01
CA GLN A 164 -9.94 19.76 -10.53
C GLN A 164 -10.48 21.02 -11.23
N ILE A 165 -11.46 20.84 -12.09
CA ILE A 165 -12.21 21.92 -12.72
C ILE A 165 -13.61 21.94 -12.13
N GLU A 166 -14.03 23.10 -11.64
CA GLU A 166 -15.41 23.41 -11.29
C GLU A 166 -16.05 24.13 -12.47
N TYR A 167 -17.23 23.69 -12.90
CA TYR A 167 -17.88 24.23 -14.10
C TYR A 167 -19.41 24.18 -14.03
N GLY A 168 -20.07 25.03 -14.80
CA GLY A 168 -21.53 25.11 -14.91
C GLY A 168 -21.97 26.15 -15.95
N THR A 169 -23.26 26.31 -16.17
CA THR A 169 -23.81 27.32 -17.10
C THR A 169 -23.95 28.71 -16.46
N SER A 170 -23.48 28.86 -15.22
CA SER A 170 -23.44 30.12 -14.49
C SER A 170 -22.15 30.21 -13.65
N PRO A 171 -21.76 31.41 -13.19
CA PRO A 171 -20.57 31.63 -12.36
C PRO A 171 -20.59 30.94 -10.99
N GLN A 172 -21.75 30.43 -10.55
CA GLN A 172 -21.85 29.59 -9.34
C GLN A 172 -21.32 28.18 -9.57
N TYR A 173 -21.02 27.84 -10.82
CA TYR A 173 -20.68 26.50 -11.25
C TYR A 173 -21.80 25.53 -10.82
N GLY A 174 -21.46 24.28 -10.52
CA GLY A 174 -22.42 23.28 -10.06
C GLY A 174 -21.96 21.85 -10.30
N ARG A 175 -20.93 21.69 -11.12
CA ARG A 175 -20.26 20.42 -11.38
C ARG A 175 -18.77 20.57 -11.08
N ARG A 176 -18.12 19.44 -10.76
CA ARG A 176 -16.67 19.36 -10.55
C ARG A 176 -16.10 18.07 -11.11
N THR A 177 -14.90 18.12 -11.64
CA THR A 177 -14.14 16.91 -12.04
C THR A 177 -13.52 16.25 -10.82
N TYR A 178 -13.02 15.02 -11.00
CA TYR A 178 -12.19 14.36 -10.00
C TYR A 178 -10.79 15.02 -9.93
N ALA A 179 -10.28 15.28 -8.74
CA ALA A 179 -9.00 15.96 -8.54
C ALA A 179 -7.76 15.07 -8.79
N GLY A 180 -7.94 13.75 -8.84
CA GLY A 180 -6.82 12.81 -8.89
C GLY A 180 -6.14 12.60 -7.53
N ASN A 181 -5.19 11.66 -7.52
CA ASN A 181 -4.36 11.32 -6.36
C ASN A 181 -2.85 11.39 -6.66
N VAL A 182 -2.48 11.89 -7.85
CA VAL A 182 -1.10 12.12 -8.28
C VAL A 182 -0.88 13.63 -8.37
N PHE A 183 0.09 14.14 -7.62
CA PHE A 183 0.47 15.54 -7.63
C PHE A 183 1.41 15.82 -8.80
N LEU A 184 1.00 16.72 -9.70
CA LEU A 184 1.70 17.06 -10.94
C LEU A 184 1.91 18.56 -11.06
N LYS A 185 2.86 18.94 -11.92
CA LYS A 185 2.99 20.34 -12.36
C LYS A 185 2.24 20.61 -13.64
N GLU A 186 2.18 19.63 -14.55
CA GLU A 186 1.43 19.76 -15.79
C GLU A 186 0.15 18.94 -15.71
N HIS A 187 -0.95 19.59 -16.07
CA HIS A 187 -2.31 19.07 -15.92
C HIS A 187 -3.06 19.13 -17.24
N MET A 188 -3.94 18.15 -17.41
CA MET A 188 -4.90 18.12 -18.51
C MET A 188 -6.13 17.36 -18.03
N LEU A 189 -7.29 18.01 -18.11
CA LEU A 189 -8.58 17.39 -17.83
C LEU A 189 -9.55 17.66 -18.96
N THR A 190 -10.37 16.66 -19.26
CA THR A 190 -11.43 16.75 -20.25
C THR A 190 -12.75 17.05 -19.55
N LEU A 191 -13.42 18.13 -19.95
CA LEU A 191 -14.83 18.34 -19.65
C LEU A 191 -15.66 17.59 -20.70
N SER A 192 -16.50 16.68 -20.24
CA SER A 192 -17.31 15.81 -21.10
C SER A 192 -18.80 15.95 -20.83
N GLY A 193 -19.63 15.65 -21.83
CA GLY A 193 -21.08 15.69 -21.67
C GLY A 193 -21.62 17.11 -21.53
N LEU A 194 -21.02 18.08 -22.23
CA LEU A 194 -21.53 19.44 -22.30
C LEU A 194 -22.64 19.53 -23.36
N ALA A 195 -23.64 20.38 -23.10
CA ALA A 195 -24.68 20.69 -24.08
C ALA A 195 -24.11 21.58 -25.19
N LYS A 196 -24.65 21.47 -26.40
CA LYS A 196 -24.31 22.34 -27.54
C LYS A 196 -24.98 23.71 -27.37
N ASN A 197 -24.44 24.74 -28.04
CA ASN A 197 -25.02 26.09 -28.08
C ASN A 197 -25.27 26.68 -26.68
N SER A 198 -24.34 26.40 -25.76
CA SER A 198 -24.42 26.80 -24.36
C SER A 198 -23.12 27.45 -23.93
N THR A 199 -23.22 28.52 -23.15
CA THR A 199 -22.09 29.13 -22.46
C THR A 199 -21.86 28.43 -21.13
N TYR A 200 -20.62 28.00 -20.89
CA TYR A 200 -20.17 27.45 -19.62
C TYR A 200 -19.14 28.36 -18.97
N HIS A 201 -19.25 28.51 -17.65
CA HIS A 201 -18.23 29.07 -16.78
C HIS A 201 -17.42 27.92 -16.17
N PHE A 202 -16.12 28.11 -16.04
CA PHE A 202 -15.27 27.18 -15.30
C PHE A 202 -14.13 27.88 -14.57
N ARG A 203 -13.67 27.25 -13.49
CA ARG A 203 -12.41 27.59 -12.83
C ARG A 203 -11.63 26.34 -12.45
N ILE A 204 -10.32 26.48 -12.37
CA ILE A 204 -9.41 25.44 -11.93
C ILE A 204 -9.16 25.62 -10.43
N THR A 205 -9.25 24.55 -9.67
CA THR A 205 -8.81 24.49 -8.27
C THR A 205 -7.63 23.54 -8.17
N ALA A 206 -6.50 24.01 -7.63
CA ALA A 206 -5.29 23.22 -7.44
C ALA A 206 -4.93 23.16 -5.96
N LYS A 207 -4.68 21.95 -5.45
CA LYS A 207 -4.25 21.69 -4.08
C LYS A 207 -2.88 21.04 -4.07
N ASP A 208 -1.90 21.70 -3.47
CA ASP A 208 -0.52 21.21 -3.44
C ASP A 208 -0.30 20.05 -2.46
N VAL A 209 0.90 19.47 -2.48
CA VAL A 209 1.31 18.41 -1.54
C VAL A 209 1.25 18.86 -0.08
N PHE A 210 1.35 20.16 0.22
CA PHE A 210 1.25 20.74 1.56
C PHE A 210 -0.19 20.97 2.02
N GLY A 211 -1.15 20.94 1.08
CA GLY A 211 -2.57 21.12 1.32
C GLY A 211 -3.08 22.54 1.04
N HIS A 212 -2.24 23.45 0.56
CA HIS A 212 -2.67 24.78 0.16
C HIS A 212 -3.44 24.72 -1.14
N THR A 213 -4.48 25.55 -1.24
CA THR A 213 -5.40 25.56 -2.38
C THR A 213 -5.35 26.90 -3.08
N ALA A 214 -5.17 26.88 -4.39
CA ALA A 214 -5.32 28.04 -5.26
C ALA A 214 -6.45 27.81 -6.27
N MET A 215 -7.05 28.92 -6.69
CA MET A 215 -8.10 28.94 -7.69
C MET A 215 -7.66 29.85 -8.83
N SER A 216 -8.00 29.48 -10.07
CA SER A 216 -7.85 30.39 -11.19
C SER A 216 -8.93 31.48 -11.15
N GLU A 217 -8.80 32.45 -12.05
CA GLU A 217 -9.93 33.27 -12.48
C GLU A 217 -11.04 32.42 -13.13
N ASP A 218 -12.20 33.05 -13.35
CA ASP A 218 -13.31 32.46 -14.09
C ASP A 218 -13.04 32.54 -15.60
N TYR A 219 -13.23 31.42 -16.29
CA TYR A 219 -13.14 31.33 -17.73
C TYR A 219 -14.49 30.97 -18.33
N THR A 220 -14.75 31.46 -19.54
CA THR A 220 -15.98 31.14 -20.28
C THR A 220 -15.68 30.30 -21.52
N LEU A 221 -16.59 29.38 -21.84
CA LEU A 221 -16.54 28.47 -22.98
C LEU A 221 -17.86 28.56 -23.73
N ASP A 222 -17.82 28.76 -25.05
CA ASP A 222 -19.00 28.67 -25.91
C ASP A 222 -18.97 27.39 -26.75
N THR A 223 -20.00 26.57 -26.61
CA THR A 223 -20.15 25.28 -27.29
C THR A 223 -20.94 25.35 -28.61
N ALA A 224 -21.13 26.55 -29.18
CA ALA A 224 -21.88 26.74 -30.42
C ALA A 224 -21.22 26.09 -31.66
N ASN A 225 -19.88 26.13 -31.74
CA ASN A 225 -19.13 25.73 -32.94
C ASN A 225 -18.14 24.58 -32.66
N PRO A 226 -18.63 23.37 -32.36
CA PRO A 226 -17.75 22.23 -32.13
C PRO A 226 -17.19 21.69 -33.44
N LEU A 227 -15.92 21.30 -33.42
CA LEU A 227 -15.29 20.55 -34.49
C LEU A 227 -15.86 19.12 -34.52
N PRO A 228 -16.30 18.61 -35.68
CA PRO A 228 -16.65 17.21 -35.83
C PRO A 228 -15.37 16.36 -35.71
N LEU A 229 -15.46 15.18 -35.07
CA LEU A 229 -14.33 14.26 -34.95
C LEU A 229 -13.67 13.90 -36.29
N SER A 230 -14.45 13.91 -37.38
CA SER A 230 -13.94 13.62 -38.73
C SER A 230 -12.98 14.69 -39.26
N ALA A 231 -12.93 15.88 -38.67
CA ALA A 231 -12.06 16.99 -39.12
C ALA A 231 -10.62 16.90 -38.58
N LYS A 232 -10.27 15.88 -37.78
CA LYS A 232 -8.88 15.69 -37.32
C LYS A 232 -8.56 14.25 -36.93
N ALA A 233 -8.65 13.33 -37.88
CA ALA A 233 -7.83 12.11 -37.86
C ALA A 233 -6.38 12.36 -38.35
N ALA A 234 -6.05 13.60 -38.74
CA ALA A 234 -4.72 14.01 -39.18
C ALA A 234 -4.18 15.16 -38.29
N GLN A 235 -4.11 14.89 -36.99
CA GLN A 235 -3.14 15.48 -36.06
C GLN A 235 -3.34 14.72 -34.74
N THR A 236 -2.84 13.49 -34.71
CA THR A 236 -2.22 13.01 -33.49
C THR A 236 -1.32 14.13 -33.01
N SER A 237 -1.72 14.78 -31.92
CA SER A 237 -0.93 15.78 -31.24
C SER A 237 0.39 15.12 -30.87
N ALA A 238 1.39 15.34 -31.72
CA ALA A 238 2.78 15.35 -31.33
C ALA A 238 2.95 16.51 -30.32
N LEU A 239 2.43 16.33 -29.11
CA LEU A 239 3.09 16.86 -27.93
C LEU A 239 4.34 16.01 -27.75
N GLY A 240 5.34 16.24 -28.61
CA GLY A 240 6.68 15.68 -28.52
C GLY A 240 6.79 14.31 -27.87
N GLU A 241 6.09 13.28 -28.36
CA GLU A 241 6.59 11.91 -28.19
C GLU A 241 7.75 11.77 -29.17
N ASN A 242 8.87 12.45 -28.87
CA ASN A 242 10.15 11.82 -29.14
C ASN A 242 10.04 10.52 -28.34
N ALA A 243 9.72 9.42 -29.03
CA ALA A 243 9.86 8.10 -28.46
C ALA A 243 11.32 8.03 -28.05
N VAL A 244 11.61 8.36 -26.79
CA VAL A 244 12.95 8.27 -26.25
C VAL A 244 13.31 6.81 -26.44
N GLU A 245 14.22 6.57 -27.38
CA GLU A 245 14.64 5.23 -27.74
C GLU A 245 15.16 4.53 -26.48
N GLY A 246 14.86 3.24 -26.37
CA GLY A 246 15.24 2.43 -25.21
C GLY A 246 14.12 2.19 -24.20
N ARG A 247 14.45 1.38 -23.19
CA ARG A 247 13.50 0.94 -22.16
C ARG A 247 13.15 2.11 -21.21
N PRO A 248 11.92 2.16 -20.68
CA PRO A 248 11.60 3.11 -19.62
C PRO A 248 12.52 2.87 -18.41
N ASN A 249 12.97 3.94 -17.75
CA ASN A 249 13.89 3.88 -16.62
C ASN A 249 13.52 4.91 -15.56
N VAL A 250 13.63 4.52 -14.29
CA VAL A 250 13.41 5.39 -13.14
C VAL A 250 14.65 6.24 -12.90
N ASN A 251 14.54 7.55 -13.10
CA ASN A 251 15.63 8.50 -12.89
C ASN A 251 15.88 8.76 -11.40
N SER A 252 14.82 8.83 -10.59
CA SER A 252 14.95 9.00 -9.14
C SER A 252 13.70 8.54 -8.40
N ILE A 253 13.92 8.06 -7.17
CA ILE A 253 12.87 7.74 -6.20
C ILE A 253 13.23 8.47 -4.91
N LYS A 254 12.32 9.34 -4.43
CA LYS A 254 12.50 10.09 -3.19
C LYS A 254 11.31 9.88 -2.28
N PHE A 255 11.60 9.62 -1.00
CA PHE A 255 10.59 9.58 0.06
C PHE A 255 10.81 10.75 1.01
N TYR A 256 9.72 11.41 1.39
CA TYR A 256 9.73 12.49 2.38
C TYR A 256 8.42 12.54 3.15
N ARG A 257 8.46 13.10 4.35
CA ARG A 257 7.26 13.49 5.10
C ARG A 257 7.03 14.98 4.95
N ILE A 258 5.79 15.39 5.11
CA ILE A 258 5.44 16.81 5.25
C ILE A 258 5.05 17.03 6.71
N GLU A 259 5.57 18.08 7.32
CA GLU A 259 5.17 18.49 8.68
C GLU A 259 3.63 18.56 8.79
N ASP A 260 3.09 18.16 9.94
CA ASP A 260 1.65 18.04 10.20
C ASP A 260 0.89 17.01 9.35
N LYS A 261 1.55 16.32 8.43
CA LYS A 261 1.00 15.17 7.68
C LYS A 261 1.62 13.87 8.16
N GLY A 262 0.78 12.89 8.50
CA GLY A 262 1.24 11.55 8.91
C GLY A 262 1.72 10.66 7.75
N ASP A 263 1.44 11.06 6.52
CA ASP A 263 1.69 10.27 5.32
C ASP A 263 3.14 10.44 4.81
N ILE A 264 3.70 9.38 4.20
CA ILE A 264 4.97 9.45 3.46
C ILE A 264 4.65 9.75 2.01
N PHE A 265 5.27 10.78 1.44
CA PHE A 265 5.17 11.09 0.03
C PHE A 265 6.28 10.39 -0.75
N ALA A 266 5.92 9.76 -1.87
CA ALA A 266 6.85 9.26 -2.86
C ALA A 266 6.89 10.24 -4.03
N ASP A 267 8.07 10.64 -4.48
CA ASP A 267 8.33 11.42 -5.70
C ASP A 267 9.25 10.63 -6.61
N ILE A 268 8.67 10.17 -7.72
CA ILE A 268 9.30 9.26 -8.68
C ILE A 268 9.38 9.99 -10.01
N SER A 269 10.58 10.05 -10.60
CA SER A 269 10.79 10.57 -11.96
C SER A 269 11.26 9.47 -12.91
N ILE A 270 10.82 9.55 -14.16
CA ILE A 270 11.00 8.55 -15.20
C ILE A 270 11.49 9.26 -16.46
N ASN A 271 12.39 8.64 -17.21
CA ASN A 271 12.95 9.21 -18.42
C ASN A 271 11.94 9.45 -19.55
N LYS A 272 10.82 8.71 -19.56
CA LYS A 272 9.78 8.81 -20.59
C LYS A 272 8.39 8.44 -20.06
N PRO A 273 7.30 8.87 -20.73
CA PRO A 273 5.94 8.60 -20.27
C PRO A 273 5.68 7.11 -20.06
N SER A 274 5.43 6.74 -18.80
CA SER A 274 5.22 5.35 -18.37
C SER A 274 4.10 5.29 -17.34
N ASN A 275 3.38 4.18 -17.31
CA ASN A 275 2.57 3.82 -16.16
C ASN A 275 3.47 3.19 -15.09
N ILE A 276 3.01 3.16 -13.83
CA ILE A 276 3.81 2.58 -12.74
C ILE A 276 3.00 1.68 -11.83
N ILE A 277 3.69 0.69 -11.28
CA ILE A 277 3.27 -0.08 -10.13
C ILE A 277 4.37 0.09 -9.07
N VAL A 278 3.98 0.54 -7.87
CA VAL A 278 4.87 0.69 -6.73
C VAL A 278 4.50 -0.34 -5.69
N ARG A 279 5.43 -1.24 -5.41
CA ARG A 279 5.24 -2.35 -4.49
C ARG A 279 6.13 -2.17 -3.27
N PHE A 280 5.52 -2.08 -2.10
CA PHE A 280 6.18 -1.99 -0.80
C PHE A 280 6.20 -3.38 -0.17
N THR A 281 7.36 -4.03 -0.23
CA THR A 281 7.60 -5.32 0.43
C THR A 281 8.33 -5.03 1.72
N GLU A 282 7.86 -5.49 2.89
CA GLU A 282 8.62 -5.30 4.13
C GLU A 282 10.03 -5.90 3.97
N ASP A 283 11.05 -5.10 4.26
CA ASP A 283 12.45 -5.51 4.23
C ASP A 283 12.75 -6.26 5.52
N VAL A 284 12.91 -7.55 5.31
CA VAL A 284 13.10 -8.58 6.32
C VAL A 284 14.57 -9.00 6.43
N SER A 285 15.44 -8.44 5.59
CA SER A 285 16.88 -8.78 5.52
C SER A 285 17.73 -8.11 6.60
N GLN A 286 17.20 -7.12 7.33
CA GLN A 286 17.99 -6.34 8.30
C GLN A 286 18.14 -7.00 9.69
N LYS A 287 17.54 -8.18 9.93
CA LYS A 287 17.71 -8.90 11.20
C LYS A 287 17.70 -10.41 10.96
N GLU A 288 18.83 -10.97 10.57
CA GLU A 288 19.13 -12.33 11.00
C GLU A 288 19.18 -12.31 12.53
N ASP A 289 18.07 -12.65 13.17
CA ASP A 289 18.09 -13.01 14.57
C ASP A 289 18.66 -14.42 14.63
N VAL A 290 19.86 -14.55 15.18
CA VAL A 290 20.59 -15.81 15.30
C VAL A 290 19.74 -16.91 15.94
N ASN A 291 18.75 -16.54 16.77
CA ASN A 291 17.84 -17.48 17.43
C ASN A 291 16.56 -17.77 16.62
N HIS A 292 16.19 -16.91 15.67
CA HIS A 292 14.91 -16.95 14.95
C HIS A 292 15.03 -16.92 13.42
N GLY A 293 16.22 -17.22 12.87
CA GLY A 293 16.47 -17.31 11.43
C GLY A 293 16.30 -15.96 10.73
N TYR A 294 15.36 -15.88 9.78
CA TYR A 294 15.00 -14.65 9.06
C TYR A 294 14.41 -13.55 9.95
N GLY A 295 14.20 -13.81 11.24
CA GLY A 295 13.74 -12.83 12.23
C GLY A 295 12.22 -12.77 12.36
N PHE A 296 11.76 -11.66 12.96
CA PHE A 296 10.36 -11.46 13.33
C PHE A 296 9.59 -10.54 12.38
N LEU A 297 8.30 -10.84 12.21
CA LEU A 297 7.33 -9.95 11.58
C LEU A 297 7.25 -8.59 12.30
N SER A 298 6.94 -7.53 11.54
CA SER A 298 6.72 -6.20 12.09
C SER A 298 5.54 -6.18 13.08
N PRO A 299 5.48 -5.24 14.05
CA PRO A 299 4.36 -5.15 15.00
C PRO A 299 2.99 -5.05 14.32
N ARG A 300 2.90 -4.36 13.18
CA ARG A 300 1.65 -4.24 12.41
C ARG A 300 1.28 -5.57 11.74
N ALA A 301 2.24 -6.25 11.12
CA ALA A 301 2.01 -7.54 10.49
C ALA A 301 1.51 -8.58 11.50
N LYS A 302 2.13 -8.66 12.68
CA LYS A 302 1.70 -9.54 13.78
C LYS A 302 0.33 -9.17 14.35
N GLY A 303 -0.05 -7.90 14.32
CA GLY A 303 -1.27 -7.39 14.93
C GLY A 303 -2.50 -7.35 14.02
N ILE A 304 -2.31 -7.33 12.69
CA ILE A 304 -3.38 -7.14 11.70
C ILE A 304 -3.24 -8.12 10.54
N ASP A 305 -2.14 -8.04 9.80
CA ASP A 305 -2.03 -8.68 8.48
C ASP A 305 -2.07 -10.21 8.58
N VAL A 306 -1.43 -10.80 9.59
CA VAL A 306 -1.52 -12.25 9.88
C VAL A 306 -2.97 -12.65 10.19
N CYS A 307 -3.69 -11.85 10.98
CA CYS A 307 -5.04 -12.19 11.41
C CYS A 307 -6.01 -12.22 10.23
N VAL A 308 -5.94 -11.24 9.33
CA VAL A 308 -6.86 -11.14 8.19
C VAL A 308 -6.62 -12.23 7.14
N LYS A 309 -5.43 -12.84 7.09
CA LYS A 309 -5.17 -14.01 6.22
C LYS A 309 -6.08 -15.19 6.56
N CYS A 310 -6.41 -15.38 7.84
CA CYS A 310 -7.26 -16.47 8.32
C CYS A 310 -8.69 -16.01 8.65
N HIS A 311 -8.87 -14.73 8.98
CA HIS A 311 -10.15 -14.10 9.30
C HIS A 311 -10.46 -12.94 8.32
N PRO A 312 -10.74 -13.24 7.05
CA PRO A 312 -11.10 -12.22 6.08
C PRO A 312 -12.46 -11.61 6.44
N GLN A 313 -12.46 -10.35 6.90
CA GLN A 313 -13.64 -9.49 7.12
C GLN A 313 -14.69 -10.04 8.11
N ASN A 314 -14.51 -9.72 9.40
CA ASN A 314 -15.53 -9.78 10.47
C ASN A 314 -15.17 -8.81 11.61
N VAL A 315 -14.64 -7.63 11.26
CA VAL A 315 -14.22 -6.63 12.25
C VAL A 315 -15.29 -5.59 12.45
N SER A 316 -15.78 -5.48 13.69
CA SER A 316 -16.79 -4.50 14.07
C SER A 316 -16.29 -3.05 14.06
N HIS A 317 -14.98 -2.81 13.85
CA HIS A 317 -14.34 -1.49 13.77
C HIS A 317 -13.09 -1.52 12.85
N PRO A 318 -12.68 -0.36 12.29
CA PRO A 318 -11.45 -0.27 11.51
C PRO A 318 -10.21 -0.54 12.38
N VAL A 319 -9.45 -1.58 12.03
CA VAL A 319 -8.12 -1.88 12.61
C VAL A 319 -7.03 -1.23 11.76
N GLY A 320 -5.93 -0.82 12.40
CA GLY A 320 -4.79 -0.20 11.71
C GLY A 320 -4.89 1.32 11.55
N ILE A 321 -5.86 1.95 12.22
CA ILE A 321 -6.01 3.40 12.33
C ILE A 321 -5.38 3.94 13.62
N LYS A 322 -4.84 5.16 13.54
CA LYS A 322 -4.38 5.91 14.71
C LYS A 322 -5.59 6.47 15.45
N VAL A 323 -5.65 6.26 16.77
CA VAL A 323 -6.69 6.89 17.60
C VAL A 323 -6.43 8.40 17.64
N LYS A 324 -7.31 9.20 17.01
CA LYS A 324 -7.33 10.67 17.07
C LYS A 324 -8.76 11.19 17.23
N GLY A 325 -8.99 12.12 18.16
CA GLY A 325 -10.23 12.90 18.24
C GLY A 325 -10.70 13.18 19.67
N ALA A 326 -11.40 14.29 19.86
CA ALA A 326 -12.18 14.56 21.08
C ALA A 326 -13.39 13.62 21.10
N GLY A 327 -13.45 12.69 22.04
CA GLY A 327 -14.55 11.73 22.20
C GLY A 327 -14.16 10.24 22.13
N ILE A 328 -12.89 9.91 21.83
CA ILE A 328 -12.38 8.54 21.98
C ILE A 328 -11.10 8.56 22.82
N LYS A 329 -11.13 7.96 24.02
CA LYS A 329 -9.96 7.80 24.89
C LYS A 329 -9.61 6.33 24.98
N LEU A 330 -8.50 5.92 24.37
CA LEU A 330 -8.04 4.54 24.54
C LEU A 330 -7.38 4.37 25.91
N PRO A 331 -7.86 3.45 26.77
CA PRO A 331 -7.23 3.18 28.04
C PRO A 331 -5.78 2.74 27.87
N LYS A 332 -4.88 3.25 28.71
CA LYS A 332 -3.42 2.99 28.62
C LYS A 332 -3.05 1.51 28.76
N PHE A 333 -3.91 0.70 29.36
CA PHE A 333 -3.66 -0.74 29.55
C PHE A 333 -3.97 -1.57 28.30
N LEU A 334 -4.70 -1.03 27.32
CA LEU A 334 -4.96 -1.75 26.07
C LEU A 334 -3.74 -1.68 25.15
N PRO A 335 -3.28 -2.81 24.60
CA PRO A 335 -2.07 -2.82 23.79
C PRO A 335 -2.34 -2.20 22.44
N THR A 336 -1.56 -1.18 22.09
CA THR A 336 -1.47 -0.64 20.73
C THR A 336 -0.09 -0.93 20.15
N ILE A 337 0.03 -0.82 18.83
CA ILE A 337 1.35 -0.63 18.24
C ILE A 337 1.71 0.87 18.29
N GLU A 338 2.88 1.21 17.75
CA GLU A 338 3.40 2.57 17.76
C GLU A 338 2.39 3.59 17.24
N ASP A 339 2.53 4.84 17.70
CA ASP A 339 1.63 5.93 17.35
C ASP A 339 0.17 5.75 17.81
N ASN A 340 -0.09 4.91 18.84
CA ASN A 340 -1.45 4.60 19.33
C ASN A 340 -2.35 4.03 18.23
N VAL A 341 -1.79 3.18 17.37
CA VAL A 341 -2.56 2.49 16.33
C VAL A 341 -3.19 1.23 16.92
N MET A 342 -4.51 1.13 16.81
CA MET A 342 -5.25 -0.05 17.27
C MET A 342 -5.07 -1.22 16.30
N THR A 343 -4.99 -2.42 16.83
CA THR A 343 -4.85 -3.68 16.07
C THR A 343 -5.88 -4.70 16.55
N CYS A 344 -5.94 -5.88 15.93
CA CYS A 344 -6.80 -6.96 16.43
C CYS A 344 -6.44 -7.36 17.88
N ALA A 345 -5.15 -7.33 18.21
CA ALA A 345 -4.63 -7.68 19.54
C ALA A 345 -4.94 -6.63 20.63
N THR A 346 -5.40 -5.44 20.24
CA THR A 346 -5.87 -4.41 21.18
C THR A 346 -7.10 -4.90 21.94
N CYS A 347 -8.02 -5.58 21.26
CA CYS A 347 -9.26 -6.08 21.87
C CYS A 347 -9.24 -7.59 22.12
N HIS A 348 -8.43 -8.34 21.37
CA HIS A 348 -8.32 -9.79 21.48
C HIS A 348 -7.01 -10.24 22.14
N GLU A 349 -7.07 -11.36 22.84
CA GLU A 349 -5.90 -12.10 23.31
C GLU A 349 -5.47 -13.11 22.22
N PRO A 350 -4.35 -12.86 21.52
CA PRO A 350 -3.99 -13.61 20.31
C PRO A 350 -3.60 -15.07 20.58
N HIS A 351 -3.23 -15.41 21.83
CA HIS A 351 -2.83 -16.77 22.20
C HIS A 351 -3.96 -17.59 22.85
N GLY A 352 -4.99 -16.92 23.34
CA GLY A 352 -6.08 -17.51 24.11
C GLY A 352 -6.48 -16.61 25.28
N GLY A 353 -7.73 -16.74 25.71
CA GLY A 353 -8.30 -15.97 26.80
C GLY A 353 -9.47 -16.66 27.50
N ASN A 354 -9.91 -16.07 28.60
CA ASN A 354 -10.98 -16.65 29.42
C ASN A 354 -12.39 -16.26 28.95
N LEU A 355 -12.49 -15.26 28.09
CA LEU A 355 -13.75 -14.75 27.56
C LEU A 355 -14.01 -15.26 26.14
N ARG A 356 -15.29 -15.34 25.79
CA ARG A 356 -15.74 -15.80 24.46
C ARG A 356 -15.14 -14.89 23.39
N PHE A 357 -14.78 -15.49 22.25
CA PHE A 357 -14.07 -14.84 21.15
C PHE A 357 -12.66 -14.34 21.50
N MET A 358 -12.07 -14.85 22.59
CA MET A 358 -10.71 -14.51 23.05
C MET A 358 -10.58 -13.00 23.29
N THR A 359 -11.57 -12.43 23.94
CA THR A 359 -11.69 -10.98 24.12
C THR A 359 -11.06 -10.59 25.44
N ARG A 360 -10.46 -9.40 25.52
CA ARG A 360 -9.85 -8.91 26.77
C ARG A 360 -10.89 -8.48 27.79
N LYS A 361 -12.10 -8.11 27.33
CA LYS A 361 -13.24 -7.63 28.12
C LYS A 361 -14.56 -8.11 27.49
N ASP A 362 -15.66 -8.07 28.24
CA ASP A 362 -16.97 -8.50 27.73
C ASP A 362 -17.49 -7.52 26.65
N PHE A 363 -17.70 -8.05 25.45
CA PHE A 363 -18.17 -7.31 24.27
C PHE A 363 -19.58 -6.73 24.43
N LYS A 364 -20.40 -7.25 25.36
CA LYS A 364 -21.79 -6.81 25.49
C LYS A 364 -21.96 -5.48 26.23
N ARG A 365 -20.96 -5.02 27.00
CA ARG A 365 -21.10 -3.83 27.86
C ARG A 365 -19.83 -2.98 27.97
N ASP A 366 -18.65 -3.59 28.06
CA ASP A 366 -17.49 -2.90 28.65
C ASP A 366 -16.51 -2.38 27.59
N VAL A 367 -16.26 -3.12 26.50
CA VAL A 367 -15.27 -2.76 25.48
C VAL A 367 -15.59 -1.42 24.79
N CYS A 368 -16.87 -1.19 24.48
CA CYS A 368 -17.31 0.02 23.78
C CYS A 368 -17.31 1.25 24.71
N ALA A 369 -17.76 1.05 25.95
CA ALA A 369 -17.85 2.10 26.95
C ALA A 369 -16.47 2.70 27.29
N GLU A 370 -15.47 1.85 27.50
CA GLU A 370 -14.12 2.27 27.89
C GLU A 370 -13.44 3.19 26.87
N CYS A 371 -13.82 3.10 25.59
CA CYS A 371 -13.24 3.93 24.54
C CYS A 371 -14.07 5.19 24.25
N HIS A 372 -15.39 5.17 24.48
CA HIS A 372 -16.31 6.23 24.04
C HIS A 372 -16.94 7.05 25.18
N MET A 373 -16.74 6.67 26.44
CA MET A 373 -17.25 7.42 27.59
C MET A 373 -16.22 8.43 28.12
N GLU A 374 -16.70 9.55 28.68
CA GLU A 374 -15.84 10.65 29.15
C GLU A 374 -15.15 10.37 30.49
N GLU A 375 -15.77 9.53 31.34
CA GLU A 375 -15.32 9.13 32.67
C GLU A 375 -14.95 7.63 32.74
N SER A 376 -13.92 7.28 33.51
CA SER A 376 -13.53 5.89 33.77
C SER A 376 -14.53 5.21 34.71
N PHE A 377 -14.84 3.95 34.44
CA PHE A 377 -15.41 3.09 35.50
C PHE A 377 -14.25 2.69 36.41
N ASP A 378 -14.20 3.32 37.58
CA ASP A 378 -13.28 2.94 38.67
C ASP A 378 -13.74 1.65 39.37
#